data_AF-A0A2V7RAS1-F1
#
_entry.id   AF-A0A2V7RAS1-F1
#
_cell.length_a   1.000
_cell.length_b   1.000
_cell.length_c   1.000
_cell.angle_alpha   90.00
_cell.angle_beta   90.00
_cell.angle_gamma   90.00
#
_symmetry.space_group_name_H-M   'P 1'
#
loop_
_entity.id
_entity.type
_entity.pdbx_description
1 polymer ?
#
loop_
_entity_poly.entity_id
_entity_poly.type
_entity_poly.pdbx_seq_one_letter_code
_entity_poly.pdbx_strand_id
1 'polypeptide(L)'
;MLALGLYGVLQAVDGVALKHAVDAWATAPDTERAARFASAEAIRWLEWSVHSYHSYLLGTSFPLYGALVARTAGVPSTVGYIMGLSGLAYIAQGWVIGSPGFSAANAVATLAGIVFVLTWSVWLLATAWRRDGEKSPTRNSG
;
A
#
# COMPACT_ATOMS: atom_id res chain seq x y z
N MET A 1 6.93 -7.80 -6.33
CA MET A 1 8.15 -7.01 -6.64
C MET A 1 7.82 -5.68 -7.30
N LEU A 2 7.04 -5.64 -8.40
CA LEU A 2 6.67 -4.38 -9.06
C LEU A 2 5.95 -3.37 -8.14
N ALA A 3 4.95 -3.81 -7.37
CA ALA A 3 4.25 -2.92 -6.43
C ALA A 3 5.21 -2.31 -5.38
N LEU A 4 6.14 -3.09 -4.83
CA LEU A 4 7.14 -2.61 -3.87
C LEU A 4 8.17 -1.68 -4.52
N GLY A 5 8.60 -1.97 -5.75
CA GLY A 5 9.47 -1.07 -6.52
C GLY A 5 8.81 0.28 -6.76
N LEU A 6 7.54 0.27 -7.16
CA LEU A 6 6.77 1.50 -7.36
C LEU A 6 6.50 2.24 -6.05
N TYR A 7 6.36 1.52 -4.93
CA TYR A 7 6.32 2.14 -3.61
C TYR A 7 7.64 2.84 -3.27
N GLY A 8 8.79 2.23 -3.58
CA GLY A 8 10.09 2.88 -3.44
C GLY A 8 10.20 4.17 -4.26
N VAL A 9 9.69 4.17 -5.50
CA VAL A 9 9.57 5.38 -6.32
C VAL A 9 8.68 6.42 -5.66
N LEU A 10 7.52 6.02 -5.11
CA LEU A 10 6.62 6.92 -4.39
C LEU A 10 7.34 7.59 -3.21
N GLN A 11 8.09 6.84 -2.41
CA GLN A 11 8.87 7.38 -1.29
C GLN A 11 9.98 8.35 -1.76
N ALA A 12 10.62 8.08 -2.90
CA ALA A 12 11.59 9.01 -3.48
C ALA A 12 10.92 10.30 -3.97
N VAL A 13 9.73 10.20 -4.56
CA VAL A 13 8.99 11.37 -5.06
C VAL A 13 8.46 12.22 -3.90
N ASP A 14 7.75 11.63 -2.95
CA ASP A 14 7.15 12.34 -1.82
C ASP A 14 8.22 12.80 -0.81
N GLY A 15 9.03 11.86 -0.32
CA GLY A 15 9.97 12.11 0.76
C GLY A 15 11.20 12.93 0.36
N VAL A 16 11.61 12.88 -0.92
CA VAL A 16 12.83 13.55 -1.39
C VAL A 16 12.51 14.66 -2.39
N ALA A 17 11.96 14.32 -3.56
CA ALA A 17 11.80 15.29 -4.64
C ALA A 17 10.80 16.42 -4.28
N LEU A 18 9.64 16.06 -3.74
CA LEU A 18 8.61 17.02 -3.36
C LEU A 18 9.09 17.90 -2.21
N LYS A 19 9.75 17.32 -1.22
CA LYS A 19 10.39 18.08 -0.13
C LYS A 19 11.34 19.15 -0.67
N HIS A 20 12.27 18.76 -1.54
CA HIS A 20 13.22 19.72 -2.12
C HIS A 20 12.54 20.83 -2.93
N ALA A 21 11.49 20.51 -3.70
CA ALA A 21 10.76 21.52 -4.47
C ALA A 21 9.96 22.48 -3.56
N VAL A 22 9.34 21.97 -2.49
CA VAL A 22 8.62 22.79 -1.51
C VAL A 22 9.60 23.69 -0.74
N ASP A 23 10.73 23.16 -0.28
CA ASP A 23 11.76 23.94 0.41
C ASP A 23 12.29 25.05 -0.51
N ALA A 24 12.57 24.73 -1.77
CA ALA A 24 13.04 25.69 -2.77
C ALA A 24 12.00 26.76 -3.11
N TRP A 25 10.71 26.42 -3.08
CA TRP A 25 9.62 27.38 -3.23
C TRP A 25 9.48 28.29 -2.00
N ALA A 26 9.56 27.72 -0.80
CA ALA A 26 9.37 28.44 0.45
C ALA A 26 10.42 29.53 0.67
N THR A 27 11.66 29.32 0.20
CA THR A 27 12.75 30.28 0.31
C THR A 27 12.95 31.15 -0.95
N ALA A 28 12.08 31.02 -1.95
CA ALA A 28 12.23 31.76 -3.21
C ALA A 28 11.91 33.25 -3.05
N PRO A 29 12.64 34.15 -3.75
CA PRO A 29 12.22 35.54 -3.92
C PRO A 29 10.83 35.62 -4.57
N ASP A 30 10.07 36.67 -4.26
CA ASP A 30 8.69 36.81 -4.75
C ASP A 30 8.58 36.78 -6.28
N THR A 31 9.59 37.27 -7.00
CA THR A 31 9.67 37.24 -8.47
C THR A 31 9.77 35.83 -9.05
N GLU A 32 10.32 34.86 -8.31
CA GLU A 32 10.46 33.46 -8.73
C GLU A 32 9.44 32.53 -8.08
N ARG A 33 8.76 32.99 -7.03
CA ARG A 33 7.91 32.16 -6.17
C ARG A 33 6.80 31.45 -6.94
N ALA A 34 6.17 32.12 -7.90
CA ALA A 34 5.14 31.48 -8.74
C ALA A 34 5.70 30.34 -9.60
N ALA A 35 6.89 30.52 -10.19
CA ALA A 35 7.53 29.50 -11.01
C ALA A 35 7.98 28.28 -10.18
N ARG A 36 8.51 28.52 -8.96
CA ARG A 36 8.89 27.44 -8.03
C ARG A 36 7.67 26.69 -7.51
N PHE A 37 6.55 27.38 -7.29
CA PHE A 37 5.29 26.74 -6.93
C PHE A 37 4.83 25.77 -8.02
N ALA A 38 4.81 26.20 -9.28
CA ALA A 38 4.42 25.34 -10.40
C ALA A 38 5.30 24.09 -10.51
N SER A 39 6.59 24.19 -10.16
CA SER A 39 7.50 23.04 -10.10
C SER A 39 7.12 22.07 -8.96
N ALA A 40 6.84 22.58 -7.76
CA ALA A 40 6.38 21.77 -6.63
C ALA A 40 5.02 21.10 -6.91
N GLU A 41 4.11 21.82 -7.57
CA GLU A 41 2.82 21.32 -8.00
C GLU A 41 2.96 20.19 -9.03
N ALA A 42 3.85 20.33 -10.01
CA ALA A 42 4.13 19.25 -10.97
C ALA A 42 4.68 17.99 -10.29
N ILE A 43 5.54 18.13 -9.27
CA ILE A 43 6.01 16.96 -8.50
C ILE A 43 4.88 16.35 -7.67
N ARG A 44 4.00 17.17 -7.08
CA ARG A 44 2.79 16.70 -6.41
C ARG A 44 1.90 15.91 -7.37
N TRP A 45 1.79 16.36 -8.62
CA TRP A 45 1.05 15.62 -9.64
C TRP A 45 1.73 14.31 -10.04
N LEU A 46 3.05 14.21 -9.93
CA LEU A 46 3.74 12.96 -10.17
C LEU A 46 3.53 11.99 -8.99
N GLU A 47 3.56 12.53 -7.76
CA GLU A 47 3.34 11.77 -6.52
C GLU A 47 2.00 11.03 -6.54
N TRP A 48 0.89 11.73 -6.73
CA TRP A 48 -0.43 11.11 -6.69
C TRP A 48 -0.66 10.12 -7.85
N SER A 49 0.07 10.24 -8.96
CA SER A 49 -0.06 9.39 -10.13
C SER A 49 0.68 8.09 -9.90
N VAL A 50 1.93 8.18 -9.39
CA VAL A 50 2.70 7.02 -8.94
C VAL A 50 1.93 6.28 -7.85
N HIS A 51 1.32 7.00 -6.90
CA HIS A 51 0.51 6.38 -5.85
C HIS A 51 -0.71 5.65 -6.42
N SER A 52 -1.43 6.25 -7.38
CA SER A 52 -2.55 5.60 -8.07
C SER A 52 -2.12 4.29 -8.75
N TYR A 53 -1.03 4.30 -9.52
CA TYR A 53 -0.49 3.09 -10.16
C TYR A 53 -0.02 2.04 -9.14
N HIS A 54 0.57 2.47 -8.02
CA HIS A 54 0.93 1.58 -6.92
C HIS A 54 -0.30 0.89 -6.35
N SER A 55 -1.36 1.65 -6.05
CA SER A 55 -2.62 1.10 -5.54
C SER A 55 -3.26 0.11 -6.52
N TYR A 56 -3.21 0.35 -7.84
CA TYR A 56 -3.68 -0.63 -8.82
C TYR A 56 -2.84 -1.91 -8.85
N LEU A 57 -1.51 -1.80 -8.83
CA LEU A 57 -0.61 -2.97 -8.83
C LEU A 57 -0.77 -3.80 -7.55
N LEU A 58 -0.90 -3.14 -6.40
CA LEU A 58 -1.11 -3.81 -5.13
C LEU A 58 -2.52 -4.42 -5.07
N GLY A 59 -3.52 -3.65 -5.50
CA GLY A 59 -4.92 -4.05 -5.52
C GLY A 59 -5.23 -5.22 -6.46
N THR A 60 -4.47 -5.38 -7.54
CA THR A 60 -4.54 -6.57 -8.42
C THR A 60 -3.75 -7.75 -7.89
N SER A 61 -2.68 -7.51 -7.13
CA SER A 61 -1.88 -8.58 -6.51
C SER A 61 -2.68 -9.31 -5.43
N PHE A 62 -3.38 -8.61 -4.55
CA PHE A 62 -4.06 -9.24 -3.41
C PHE A 62 -5.17 -10.24 -3.77
N PRO A 63 -6.03 -10.03 -4.79
CA PRO A 63 -6.99 -11.04 -5.23
C PRO A 63 -6.32 -12.30 -5.77
N LEU A 64 -5.21 -12.15 -6.50
CA LEU A 64 -4.44 -13.29 -7.00
C LEU A 64 -3.84 -14.12 -5.85
N TYR A 65 -3.22 -13.46 -4.88
CA TYR A 65 -2.72 -14.12 -3.67
C TYR A 65 -3.85 -14.71 -2.81
N GLY A 66 -4.97 -13.98 -2.66
CA GLY A 66 -6.14 -14.42 -1.92
C GLY A 66 -6.75 -15.70 -2.49
N ALA A 67 -6.83 -15.79 -3.82
CA ALA A 67 -7.28 -17.02 -4.51
C ALA A 67 -6.35 -18.21 -4.25
N LEU A 68 -5.04 -17.99 -4.19
CA LEU A 68 -4.07 -19.04 -3.84
C LEU A 68 -4.22 -19.47 -2.37
N VAL A 69 -4.31 -18.50 -1.46
CA VAL A 69 -4.46 -18.75 -0.02
C VAL A 69 -5.76 -19.50 0.28
N ALA A 70 -6.87 -19.12 -0.36
CA ALA A 70 -8.16 -19.81 -0.19
C ALA A 70 -8.13 -21.29 -0.62
N ARG A 71 -7.19 -21.67 -1.49
CA ARG A 71 -6.99 -23.04 -1.98
C ARG A 71 -5.89 -23.79 -1.25
N THR A 72 -5.19 -23.14 -0.31
CA THR A 72 -4.05 -23.72 0.39
C THR A 72 -4.53 -24.57 1.57
N ALA A 73 -4.16 -25.85 1.59
CA ALA A 73 -4.59 -26.77 2.63
C ALA A 73 -4.19 -26.29 4.04
N GLY A 74 -5.18 -26.30 4.93
CA GLY A 74 -5.09 -25.94 6.34
C GLY A 74 -4.92 -24.45 6.65
N VAL A 75 -5.01 -23.55 5.66
CA VAL A 75 -5.18 -22.11 5.92
C VAL A 75 -6.68 -21.81 5.85
N PRO A 76 -7.26 -21.03 6.79
CA PRO A 76 -8.68 -20.69 6.72
C PRO A 76 -9.00 -19.92 5.43
N SER A 77 -9.96 -20.40 4.64
CA SER A 77 -10.36 -19.79 3.37
C SER A 77 -10.83 -18.33 3.53
N THR A 78 -11.37 -17.99 4.70
CA THR A 78 -11.73 -16.62 5.10
C THR A 78 -10.59 -15.62 4.92
N VAL A 79 -9.34 -16.03 5.18
CA VAL A 79 -8.16 -15.18 4.99
C VAL A 79 -8.03 -14.77 3.53
N GLY A 80 -8.21 -15.71 2.60
CA GLY A 80 -8.18 -15.46 1.17
C GLY A 80 -9.27 -14.49 0.71
N TYR A 81 -10.48 -14.57 1.27
CA TYR A 81 -11.55 -13.62 0.96
C TYR A 81 -11.26 -12.21 1.47
N ILE A 82 -10.72 -12.07 2.68
CA ILE A 82 -10.31 -10.76 3.23
C ILE A 82 -9.19 -10.15 2.38
N MET A 83 -8.24 -10.96 1.90
CA MET A 83 -7.21 -10.52 0.96
C MET A 83 -7.82 -10.02 -0.35
N GLY A 84 -8.76 -10.77 -0.95
CA GLY A 84 -9.47 -10.33 -2.14
C GLY A 84 -10.20 -9.00 -1.96
N LEU A 85 -10.93 -8.85 -0.85
CA LEU A 85 -11.64 -7.62 -0.51
C LEU A 85 -10.68 -6.43 -0.32
N SER A 86 -9.53 -6.66 0.33
CA SER A 86 -8.49 -5.63 0.47
C SER A 86 -7.99 -5.17 -0.90
N GLY A 87 -7.81 -6.09 -1.86
CA GLY A 87 -7.42 -5.75 -3.22
C GLY A 87 -8.40 -4.82 -3.94
N LEU A 88 -9.71 -5.11 -3.81
CA LEU A 88 -10.75 -4.27 -4.38
C LEU A 88 -10.75 -2.86 -3.76
N ALA A 89 -10.51 -2.75 -2.46
CA ALA A 89 -10.38 -1.46 -1.78
C ALA A 89 -9.19 -0.65 -2.34
N TYR A 90 -8.04 -1.28 -2.58
CA TYR A 90 -6.88 -0.63 -3.20
C TYR A 90 -7.13 -0.21 -4.65
N ILE A 91 -7.88 -0.99 -5.44
CA ILE A 91 -8.28 -0.58 -6.81
C ILE A 91 -9.16 0.68 -6.76
N ALA A 92 -10.15 0.70 -5.87
CA ALA A 92 -11.00 1.87 -5.68
C ALA A 92 -10.19 3.09 -5.22
N GLN A 93 -9.24 2.90 -4.30
CA GLN A 93 -8.31 3.93 -3.87
C GLN A 93 -7.46 4.45 -5.05
N GLY A 94 -6.93 3.57 -5.91
CA GLY A 94 -6.17 3.98 -7.10
C GLY A 94 -6.97 4.91 -8.02
N TRP A 95 -8.26 4.62 -8.22
CA TRP A 95 -9.16 5.48 -8.99
C TRP A 95 -9.37 6.84 -8.32
N VAL A 96 -9.69 6.84 -7.02
CA VAL A 96 -9.99 8.06 -6.26
C VAL A 96 -8.73 8.89 -5.98
N ILE A 97 -7.52 8.34 -6.03
CA ILE A 97 -6.29 9.15 -5.99
C ILE A 97 -5.98 9.72 -7.36
N GLY A 98 -6.22 8.96 -8.43
CA GLY A 98 -5.87 9.34 -9.79
C GLY A 98 -6.67 10.50 -10.38
N SER A 99 -7.90 10.77 -9.93
CA SER A 99 -8.74 11.85 -10.49
C SER A 99 -8.73 13.18 -9.72
N PRO A 100 -8.99 13.22 -8.39
CA PRO A 100 -8.97 14.45 -7.61
C PRO A 100 -7.70 14.61 -6.76
N GLY A 101 -6.79 13.63 -6.75
CA GLY A 101 -5.65 13.63 -5.87
C GLY A 101 -5.86 13.23 -4.43
N PHE A 102 -4.91 13.62 -3.58
CA PHE A 102 -5.03 13.56 -2.13
C PHE A 102 -6.15 14.47 -1.64
N SER A 103 -7.33 13.88 -1.47
CA SER A 103 -8.50 14.52 -0.88
C SER A 103 -8.95 13.74 0.35
N ALA A 104 -9.79 14.36 1.19
CA ALA A 104 -10.38 13.69 2.34
C ALA A 104 -11.13 12.39 1.93
N ALA A 105 -11.62 12.30 0.69
CA ALA A 105 -12.27 11.11 0.15
C ALA A 105 -11.35 9.87 0.12
N ASN A 106 -10.02 10.07 0.00
CA ASN A 106 -9.05 8.97 -0.01
C ASN A 106 -8.71 8.42 1.38
N ALA A 107 -8.95 9.19 2.45
CA ALA A 107 -8.56 8.80 3.80
C ALA A 107 -9.25 7.48 4.23
N VAL A 108 -10.56 7.37 3.96
CA VAL A 108 -11.35 6.19 4.33
C VAL A 108 -10.88 4.94 3.59
N ALA A 109 -10.70 5.00 2.27
CA ALA A 109 -10.25 3.86 1.47
C ALA A 109 -8.83 3.41 1.86
N THR A 110 -7.94 4.36 2.13
CA THR A 110 -6.57 4.11 2.58
C THR A 110 -6.56 3.40 3.94
N LEU A 111 -7.28 3.95 4.92
CA LEU A 111 -7.37 3.36 6.26
C LEU A 111 -8.00 1.96 6.23
N ALA A 112 -9.07 1.78 5.47
CA ALA A 112 -9.69 0.47 5.29
C ALA A 112 -8.72 -0.54 4.68
N GLY A 113 -7.98 -0.16 3.63
CA GLY A 113 -6.95 -0.98 3.01
C GLY A 113 -5.85 -1.40 4.00
N ILE A 114 -5.34 -0.47 4.81
CA ILE A 114 -4.33 -0.74 5.85
C ILE A 114 -4.88 -1.72 6.90
N VAL A 115 -6.08 -1.45 7.43
CA VAL A 115 -6.70 -2.31 8.45
C VAL A 115 -6.91 -3.72 7.92
N PHE A 116 -7.39 -3.88 6.69
CA PHE A 116 -7.56 -5.21 6.10
C PHE A 116 -6.22 -5.91 5.91
N VAL A 117 -5.18 -5.22 5.43
CA VAL A 117 -3.84 -5.79 5.25
C VAL A 117 -3.26 -6.27 6.57
N LEU A 118 -3.33 -5.45 7.62
CA LEU A 118 -2.87 -5.84 8.95
C LEU A 118 -3.66 -7.03 9.50
N THR A 119 -4.99 -7.02 9.32
CA THR A 119 -5.87 -8.08 9.81
C THR A 119 -5.48 -9.44 9.23
N TRP A 120 -5.39 -9.56 7.89
CA TRP A 120 -5.05 -10.85 7.29
C TRP A 120 -3.58 -11.24 7.52
N SER A 121 -2.66 -10.26 7.62
CA SER A 121 -1.24 -10.53 7.89
C SER A 121 -1.02 -11.11 9.30
N VAL A 122 -1.65 -10.51 10.32
CA VAL A 122 -1.60 -11.01 11.70
C VAL A 122 -2.26 -12.37 11.81
N TRP A 123 -3.38 -12.58 11.11
CA TRP A 123 -4.04 -13.89 11.08
C TRP A 123 -3.13 -14.97 10.48
N LEU A 124 -2.50 -14.71 9.33
CA LEU A 124 -1.54 -15.65 8.73
C LEU A 124 -0.38 -15.96 9.69
N LEU A 125 0.20 -14.95 10.32
CA LEU A 125 1.29 -15.11 11.28
C LEU A 125 0.86 -16.01 12.46
N ALA A 126 -0.32 -15.74 13.04
CA ALA A 126 -0.86 -16.53 14.14
C ALA A 126 -1.14 -17.99 13.71
N THR A 127 -1.64 -18.23 12.50
CA THR A 127 -1.85 -19.59 11.99
C THR A 127 -0.55 -20.33 11.70
N ALA A 128 0.49 -19.62 11.26
CA ALA A 128 1.81 -20.20 11.04
C ALA A 128 2.42 -20.66 12.37
N TRP A 129 2.41 -19.78 13.39
CA TRP A 129 2.92 -20.11 14.72
C TRP A 129 2.18 -21.26 15.41
N ARG A 130 0.85 -21.34 15.26
CA ARG A 130 0.07 -22.46 15.82
C ARG A 130 0.47 -23.81 15.22
N ARG A 131 0.72 -23.87 13.92
CA ARG A 131 1.16 -25.09 13.23
C ARG A 131 2.55 -25.55 13.65
N ASP A 132 3.46 -24.63 13.94
CA ASP A 132 4.81 -24.98 14.41
C ASP A 132 4.80 -25.52 15.85
N GLY A 133 3.91 -24.98 16.70
CA GLY A 133 3.65 -25.51 18.03
C GLY A 133 3.05 -26.92 18.02
N GLU A 134 2.11 -27.20 17.11
CA GLU A 134 1.50 -28.54 16.95
C GLU A 134 2.48 -29.61 16.44
N LYS A 135 3.50 -29.23 15.67
CA LYS A 135 4.58 -30.13 15.23
C LYS A 135 5.59 -30.49 16.34
N SER A 136 5.44 -29.91 17.53
CA SER A 136 6.36 -30.05 18.66
C SER A 136 5.74 -30.77 19.85
N PRO A 137 5.47 -32.10 19.76
CA PRO A 137 5.78 -32.94 20.91
C PRO A 137 6.20 -34.37 20.51
N THR A 138 7.51 -34.63 20.45
CA THR A 138 8.12 -35.94 20.78
C THR A 138 9.62 -35.75 21.03
N ARG A 139 10.01 -35.19 22.19
CA ARG A 139 11.32 -35.52 22.77
C ARG A 139 11.10 -36.64 23.78
N ASN A 140 11.36 -37.84 23.30
CA ASN A 140 11.38 -39.08 24.05
C ASN A 140 12.49 -39.01 25.12
N SER A 141 12.14 -39.33 26.37
CA SER A 141 13.05 -39.86 27.39
C SER A 141 12.17 -40.78 28.25
N GLY A 142 12.28 -42.11 28.16
CA GLY A 142 13.53 -42.86 28.19
C GLY A 142 13.88 -43.07 29.65
#